data_AF-X0U4R1-F1
#
_entry.id   AF-X0U4R1-F1
#
_cell.length_a   1.000
_cell.length_b   1.000
_cell.length_c   1.000
_cell.angle_alpha   90.00
_cell.angle_beta   90.00
_cell.angle_gamma   90.00
#
_symmetry.space_group_name_H-M   'P 1'
#
loop_
_entity.id
_entity.type
_entity.pdbx_description
1 polymer ?
#
loop_
_entity_poly.entity_id
_entity_poly.type
_entity_poly.pdbx_seq_one_letter_code
_entity_poly.pdbx_strand_id
1 'polypeptide(L)'
;WFGVQVLFINGGAKDINFAIDALDVGRGLYVVGTSFDLSALIATDQDVLANRWGVVAGSPSQFKCNGLVTVGRDSGGTAQATMDDTSIITFPDGYHGPGDVGFLVDLATASTVADLGGLYISNGLITTSDTRADCVFSGTSGSGKLYGIFRNFRNVTLTSAAEIDGATVECELLTQATAEIQNAVIQTNALTSVACLQDPTFGTSSGLHDTEFQQTGAGHALEIDSTGTYTFTNLTFTGYGADTTDDAAIDVTTASAVTINYSG
;
A
#
# COMPACT_ATOMS: atom_id res chain seq x y z
N TRP A 1 -6.42 24.17 -6.60
CA TRP A 1 -7.73 23.52 -6.41
C TRP A 1 -8.76 24.30 -7.20
N PHE A 2 -9.28 23.71 -8.28
CA PHE A 2 -10.39 24.26 -9.04
C PHE A 2 -11.63 23.45 -8.68
N GLY A 3 -12.61 24.08 -8.04
CA GLY A 3 -13.93 23.52 -7.87
C GLY A 3 -14.87 24.22 -8.84
N VAL A 4 -15.69 23.47 -9.57
CA VAL A 4 -16.76 24.04 -10.38
C VAL A 4 -17.99 24.18 -9.48
N GLN A 5 -18.31 25.41 -9.09
CA GLN A 5 -19.59 25.70 -8.43
C GLN A 5 -20.62 25.99 -9.52
N VAL A 6 -21.62 25.14 -9.66
CA VAL A 6 -22.77 25.39 -10.55
C VAL A 6 -23.87 26.05 -9.74
N LEU A 7 -24.20 27.30 -10.09
CA LEU A 7 -25.36 28.01 -9.56
C LEU A 7 -26.50 27.89 -10.57
N PHE A 8 -27.59 27.19 -10.21
CA PHE A 8 -28.81 27.17 -11.01
C PHE A 8 -29.64 28.41 -10.70
N ILE A 9 -29.58 29.41 -11.58
CA ILE A 9 -30.14 30.75 -11.31
C ILE A 9 -31.62 30.84 -11.71
N ASN A 10 -32.06 30.07 -12.72
CA ASN A 10 -33.47 29.92 -13.09
C ASN A 10 -33.61 28.86 -14.21
N GLY A 11 -34.66 28.03 -14.18
CA GLY A 11 -34.97 27.10 -15.26
C GLY A 11 -36.48 27.05 -15.50
N GLY A 12 -36.91 27.43 -16.70
CA GLY A 12 -38.28 27.22 -17.17
C GLY A 12 -38.53 25.76 -17.51
N ALA A 13 -39.80 25.35 -17.50
CA ALA A 13 -40.18 24.02 -17.98
C ALA A 13 -39.75 23.86 -19.45
N LYS A 14 -38.91 22.85 -19.74
CA LYS A 14 -38.27 22.52 -21.04
C LYS A 14 -36.94 23.20 -21.38
N ASP A 15 -36.26 23.81 -20.41
CA ASP A 15 -34.85 24.21 -20.60
C ASP A 15 -33.92 22.98 -20.73
N ILE A 16 -32.68 23.19 -21.23
CA ILE A 16 -31.69 22.11 -21.40
C ILE A 16 -31.54 21.33 -20.09
N ASN A 17 -31.77 20.02 -20.17
CA ASN A 17 -31.47 19.10 -19.08
C ASN A 17 -29.95 18.99 -18.96
N PHE A 18 -29.38 19.76 -18.04
CA PHE A 18 -28.00 19.60 -17.62
C PHE A 18 -28.00 18.66 -16.41
N ALA A 19 -27.50 17.44 -16.60
CA ALA A 19 -27.29 16.48 -15.53
C ALA A 19 -25.78 16.41 -15.25
N ILE A 20 -25.38 16.77 -14.03
CA ILE A 20 -24.08 16.38 -13.46
C ILE A 20 -24.36 15.15 -12.62
N ASP A 21 -23.67 14.05 -12.93
CA ASP A 21 -23.85 12.77 -12.25
C ASP A 21 -23.01 12.70 -10.96
N ALA A 22 -21.80 13.26 -10.96
CA ALA A 22 -20.98 13.49 -9.76
C ALA A 22 -19.90 14.57 -10.00
N LEU A 23 -19.59 15.34 -8.96
CA LEU A 23 -18.39 16.19 -8.88
C LEU A 23 -17.50 15.58 -7.82
N ASP A 24 -16.33 15.08 -8.23
CA ASP A 24 -15.40 14.49 -7.29
C ASP A 24 -14.50 15.58 -6.69
N VAL A 25 -14.46 15.67 -5.36
CA VAL A 25 -13.71 16.72 -4.65
C VAL A 25 -12.82 16.09 -3.59
N GLY A 26 -11.51 16.29 -3.72
CA GLY A 26 -10.51 15.82 -2.76
C GLY A 26 -9.46 14.91 -3.40
N ARG A 27 -8.62 14.32 -2.55
CA ARG A 27 -7.60 13.32 -2.92
C ARG A 27 -7.78 11.99 -2.18
N GLY A 28 -8.81 11.87 -1.35
CA GLY A 28 -8.90 10.79 -0.38
C GLY A 28 -9.90 11.03 0.75
N LEU A 29 -9.98 10.04 1.64
CA LEU A 29 -10.81 10.06 2.86
C LEU A 29 -9.93 9.84 4.09
N TYR A 30 -10.39 10.37 5.22
CA TYR A 30 -9.82 10.06 6.53
C TYR A 30 -10.71 9.06 7.25
N VAL A 31 -10.08 8.04 7.82
CA VAL A 31 -10.70 7.18 8.81
C VAL A 31 -10.76 7.92 10.13
N VAL A 32 -11.97 8.20 10.58
CA VAL A 32 -12.27 8.90 11.84
C VAL A 32 -13.11 8.02 12.74
N GLY A 33 -12.83 8.01 14.04
CA GLY A 33 -13.51 7.15 15.00
C GLY A 33 -12.61 6.63 16.12
N THR A 34 -13.01 5.54 16.78
CA THR A 34 -12.17 4.78 17.72
C THR A 34 -12.04 3.31 17.32
N SER A 35 -12.99 2.83 16.52
CA SER A 35 -12.94 1.57 15.78
C SER A 35 -13.58 1.83 14.43
N PHE A 36 -12.98 1.32 13.36
CA PHE A 36 -13.39 1.59 12.00
C PHE A 36 -13.19 0.36 11.11
N ASP A 37 -14.28 -0.11 10.52
CA ASP A 37 -14.24 -1.08 9.42
C ASP A 37 -14.12 -0.28 8.11
N LEU A 38 -13.24 -0.70 7.19
CA LEU A 38 -13.09 -0.03 5.89
C LEU A 38 -14.40 0.01 5.09
N SER A 39 -15.32 -0.94 5.31
CA SER A 39 -16.66 -0.90 4.72
C SER A 39 -17.47 0.35 5.12
N ALA A 40 -17.17 0.95 6.29
CA ALA A 40 -17.80 2.18 6.76
C ALA A 40 -17.42 3.43 5.93
N LEU A 41 -16.38 3.36 5.09
CA LEU A 41 -16.08 4.41 4.12
C LEU A 41 -17.22 4.61 3.13
N ILE A 42 -17.91 3.53 2.74
CA ILE A 42 -19.07 3.60 1.83
C ILE A 42 -20.21 4.36 2.49
N ALA A 43 -20.51 4.02 3.74
CA ALA A 43 -21.54 4.71 4.50
C ALA A 43 -21.20 6.20 4.68
N THR A 44 -19.91 6.51 4.84
CA THR A 44 -19.41 7.87 5.03
C THR A 44 -19.48 8.70 3.75
N ASP A 45 -19.11 8.15 2.60
CA ASP A 45 -19.00 8.86 1.33
C ASP A 45 -20.26 8.69 0.45
N GLN A 46 -20.63 7.45 0.11
CA GLN A 46 -21.72 7.17 -0.82
C GLN A 46 -23.11 7.42 -0.22
N ASP A 47 -23.34 6.96 1.01
CA ASP A 47 -24.71 6.83 1.56
C ASP A 47 -25.21 8.12 2.24
N VAL A 48 -24.30 9.00 2.66
CA VAL A 48 -24.64 10.30 3.27
C VAL A 48 -24.68 11.39 2.20
N LEU A 49 -25.87 11.96 1.96
CA LEU A 49 -26.09 12.99 0.93
C LEU A 49 -25.11 14.19 1.02
N ALA A 50 -24.74 14.59 2.23
CA ALA A 50 -23.82 15.70 2.46
C ALA A 50 -22.34 15.37 2.15
N ASN A 51 -22.00 14.09 2.03
CA ASN A 51 -20.63 13.59 1.97
C ASN A 51 -20.34 12.83 0.67
N ARG A 52 -21.18 12.95 -0.37
CA ARG A 52 -20.96 12.31 -1.68
C ARG A 52 -19.81 12.95 -2.43
N TRP A 53 -18.60 12.68 -1.98
CA TRP A 53 -17.35 13.18 -2.51
C TRP A 53 -16.82 12.33 -3.66
N GLY A 54 -17.31 11.09 -3.80
CA GLY A 54 -17.02 10.20 -4.94
C GLY A 54 -15.67 9.47 -4.82
N VAL A 55 -15.07 9.44 -3.63
CA VAL A 55 -13.81 8.75 -3.38
C VAL A 55 -14.03 7.24 -3.27
N VAL A 56 -15.09 6.80 -2.61
CA VAL A 56 -15.45 5.40 -2.38
C VAL A 56 -16.87 5.13 -2.89
N ALA A 57 -17.04 4.04 -3.62
CA ALA A 57 -18.36 3.58 -4.05
C ALA A 57 -18.41 2.07 -4.24
N GLY A 58 -19.55 1.46 -3.94
CA GLY A 58 -19.77 0.03 -4.10
C GLY A 58 -20.66 -0.57 -3.02
N SER A 59 -20.27 -1.75 -2.56
CA SER A 59 -20.96 -2.55 -1.56
C SER A 59 -20.04 -2.85 -0.37
N PRO A 60 -20.57 -3.15 0.83
CA PRO A 60 -19.75 -3.35 2.02
C PRO A 60 -18.62 -4.38 1.86
N SER A 61 -18.84 -5.45 1.09
CA SER A 61 -17.84 -6.51 0.87
C SER A 61 -16.90 -6.23 -0.32
N GLN A 62 -17.29 -5.33 -1.23
CA GLN A 62 -16.50 -5.00 -2.41
C GLN A 62 -16.80 -3.57 -2.87
N PHE A 63 -15.77 -2.74 -2.91
CA PHE A 63 -15.89 -1.36 -3.35
C PHE A 63 -14.65 -0.87 -4.07
N LYS A 64 -14.82 0.19 -4.86
CA LYS A 64 -13.71 0.93 -5.46
C LYS A 64 -13.31 2.08 -4.54
N CYS A 65 -12.02 2.36 -4.48
CA CYS A 65 -11.46 3.54 -3.84
C CYS A 65 -10.63 4.32 -4.85
N ASN A 66 -11.10 5.51 -5.22
CA ASN A 66 -10.50 6.37 -6.23
C ASN A 66 -9.36 7.25 -5.67
N GLY A 67 -9.14 7.27 -4.35
CA GLY A 67 -8.10 8.08 -3.73
C GLY A 67 -7.45 7.45 -2.52
N LEU A 68 -6.75 8.27 -1.75
CA LEU A 68 -5.97 7.86 -0.59
C LEU A 68 -6.85 7.69 0.65
N VAL A 69 -6.85 6.50 1.25
CA VAL A 69 -7.45 6.27 2.56
C VAL A 69 -6.40 6.54 3.63
N THR A 70 -6.64 7.55 4.46
CA THR A 70 -5.73 7.92 5.56
C THR A 70 -6.26 7.39 6.88
N VAL A 71 -5.49 6.53 7.56
CA VAL A 71 -5.79 5.98 8.89
C VAL A 71 -4.93 6.66 9.95
N GLY A 72 -5.48 6.92 11.13
CA GLY A 72 -4.71 7.38 12.30
C GLY A 72 -4.41 8.88 12.35
N ARG A 73 -4.72 9.63 11.28
CA ARG A 73 -4.57 11.08 11.21
C ARG A 73 -5.92 11.78 11.32
N ASP A 74 -6.42 11.97 12.54
CA ASP A 74 -7.39 13.04 12.79
C ASP A 74 -6.68 14.19 13.51
N SER A 75 -7.09 15.41 13.19
CA SER A 75 -6.65 16.71 13.71
C SER A 75 -6.68 16.88 15.26
N GLY A 76 -6.92 15.80 16.02
CA GLY A 76 -6.92 15.76 17.47
C GLY A 76 -6.22 14.54 18.12
N GLY A 77 -5.49 13.70 17.38
CA GLY A 77 -4.75 12.57 17.97
C GLY A 77 -5.63 11.45 18.51
N THR A 78 -6.80 11.23 17.92
CA THR A 78 -7.71 10.16 18.33
C THR A 78 -7.23 8.81 17.80
N ALA A 79 -7.04 7.86 18.73
CA ALA A 79 -6.82 6.45 18.46
C ALA A 79 -7.73 5.94 17.34
N GLN A 80 -7.20 5.30 16.31
CA GLN A 80 -7.99 4.55 15.34
C GLN A 80 -7.66 3.07 15.47
N ALA A 81 -8.65 2.21 15.68
CA ALA A 81 -8.50 0.78 15.45
C ALA A 81 -9.16 0.45 14.11
N THR A 82 -8.37 0.29 13.06
CA THR A 82 -8.85 -0.19 11.77
C THR A 82 -8.49 -1.67 11.65
N MET A 83 -9.51 -2.51 11.51
CA MET A 83 -9.36 -3.93 11.20
C MET A 83 -10.24 -4.20 9.98
N ASP A 84 -9.62 -4.60 8.88
CA ASP A 84 -10.34 -5.06 7.70
C ASP A 84 -9.85 -6.43 7.27
N ASP A 85 -10.67 -7.45 7.55
CA ASP A 85 -10.31 -8.85 7.31
C ASP A 85 -11.06 -9.42 6.09
N THR A 86 -12.01 -8.65 5.52
CA THR A 86 -13.01 -9.21 4.59
C THR A 86 -13.27 -8.37 3.35
N SER A 87 -12.86 -7.10 3.31
CA SER A 87 -13.17 -6.24 2.18
C SER A 87 -12.33 -6.60 0.96
N ILE A 88 -12.95 -6.46 -0.22
CA ILE A 88 -12.24 -6.39 -1.50
C ILE A 88 -12.24 -4.93 -1.95
N ILE A 89 -11.06 -4.31 -1.98
CA ILE A 89 -10.91 -2.92 -2.38
C ILE A 89 -10.13 -2.85 -3.68
N THR A 90 -10.74 -2.24 -4.70
CA THR A 90 -10.07 -1.98 -5.97
C THR A 90 -9.69 -0.50 -6.06
N PHE A 91 -8.42 -0.23 -6.38
CA PHE A 91 -7.91 1.10 -6.70
C PHE A 91 -7.83 1.27 -8.23
N PRO A 92 -8.74 2.04 -8.86
CA PRO A 92 -8.77 2.19 -10.31
C PRO A 92 -7.57 2.96 -10.87
N ASP A 93 -7.22 2.68 -12.12
CA ASP A 93 -6.16 3.39 -12.83
C ASP A 93 -6.56 4.84 -13.21
N GLY A 94 -5.56 5.72 -13.26
CA GLY A 94 -5.64 7.02 -13.95
C GLY A 94 -6.48 8.10 -13.27
N TYR A 95 -7.02 7.82 -12.08
CA TYR A 95 -7.88 8.77 -11.37
C TYR A 95 -7.07 9.86 -10.63
N HIS A 96 -5.96 9.48 -10.00
CA HIS A 96 -5.01 10.41 -9.40
C HIS A 96 -3.57 10.07 -9.82
N GLY A 97 -2.66 11.01 -9.54
CA GLY A 97 -1.25 10.82 -9.80
C GLY A 97 -0.59 9.83 -8.83
N PRO A 98 0.69 9.53 -9.05
CA PRO A 98 1.43 8.61 -8.20
C PRO A 98 1.43 9.06 -6.73
N GLY A 99 1.09 8.15 -5.81
CA GLY A 99 1.06 8.41 -4.35
C GLY A 99 -0.25 8.99 -3.81
N ASP A 100 -1.23 9.21 -4.68
CA ASP A 100 -2.55 9.75 -4.31
C ASP A 100 -3.66 8.71 -4.29
N VAL A 101 -3.30 7.43 -4.41
CA VAL A 101 -4.23 6.30 -4.37
C VAL A 101 -3.63 5.21 -3.49
N GLY A 102 -4.46 4.60 -2.63
CA GLY A 102 -4.03 3.53 -1.73
C GLY A 102 -4.26 3.86 -0.26
N PHE A 103 -3.31 3.48 0.59
CA PHE A 103 -3.36 3.68 2.03
C PHE A 103 -2.21 4.54 2.54
N LEU A 104 -2.55 5.47 3.45
CA LEU A 104 -1.61 6.14 4.32
C LEU A 104 -2.00 5.86 5.78
N VAL A 105 -1.19 5.07 6.47
CA VAL A 105 -1.40 4.68 7.86
C VAL A 105 -0.47 5.48 8.75
N ASP A 106 -1.03 6.31 9.63
CA ASP A 106 -0.31 7.13 10.60
C ASP A 106 -0.38 6.52 12.00
N LEU A 107 0.71 5.87 12.41
CA LEU A 107 0.93 5.25 13.71
C LEU A 107 1.61 6.20 14.70
N ALA A 108 1.58 7.53 14.49
CA ALA A 108 2.17 8.48 15.44
C ALA A 108 1.50 8.46 16.83
N THR A 109 0.25 7.99 16.89
CA THR A 109 -0.51 7.84 18.13
C THR A 109 -0.42 6.40 18.65
N ALA A 110 -0.03 6.21 19.91
CA ALA A 110 0.25 4.88 20.48
C ALA A 110 -0.95 3.92 20.54
N SER A 111 -2.16 4.46 20.53
CA SER A 111 -3.40 3.69 20.51
C SER A 111 -3.95 3.47 19.09
N THR A 112 -3.26 3.94 18.05
CA THR A 112 -3.62 3.60 16.67
C THR A 112 -3.17 2.18 16.38
N VAL A 113 -4.11 1.35 15.94
CA VAL A 113 -3.93 0.00 15.45
C VAL A 113 -4.50 -0.06 14.04
N ALA A 114 -3.73 -0.51 13.07
CA ALA A 114 -4.16 -0.58 11.67
C ALA A 114 -3.75 -1.90 11.02
N ASP A 115 -4.70 -2.82 10.99
CA ASP A 115 -4.52 -4.19 10.55
C ASP A 115 -5.31 -4.39 9.24
N LEU A 116 -4.58 -4.69 8.17
CA LEU A 116 -5.10 -4.81 6.80
C LEU A 116 -4.97 -6.27 6.33
N GLY A 117 -6.10 -6.99 6.40
CA GLY A 117 -6.25 -8.41 6.10
C GLY A 117 -7.08 -8.73 4.86
N GLY A 118 -7.67 -7.73 4.21
CA GLY A 118 -8.53 -7.90 3.04
C GLY A 118 -7.77 -8.22 1.75
N LEU A 119 -8.49 -8.08 0.63
CA LEU A 119 -7.93 -8.15 -0.72
C LEU A 119 -7.88 -6.75 -1.34
N TYR A 120 -6.68 -6.26 -1.56
CA TYR A 120 -6.42 -4.93 -2.12
C TYR A 120 -5.84 -5.07 -3.52
N ILE A 121 -6.52 -4.52 -4.52
CA ILE A 121 -6.16 -4.66 -5.94
C ILE A 121 -5.88 -3.27 -6.50
N SER A 122 -4.63 -3.02 -6.86
CA SER A 122 -4.25 -1.84 -7.63
C SER A 122 -4.32 -2.14 -9.12
N ASN A 123 -5.16 -1.41 -9.84
CA ASN A 123 -5.27 -1.51 -11.30
C ASN A 123 -4.37 -0.51 -12.04
N GLY A 124 -3.55 0.26 -11.31
CA GLY A 124 -2.67 1.25 -11.91
C GLY A 124 -1.67 0.66 -12.90
N LEU A 125 -1.20 1.50 -13.81
CA LEU A 125 -0.32 1.14 -14.91
C LEU A 125 0.97 1.95 -14.89
N ILE A 126 2.05 1.34 -15.34
CA ILE A 126 3.33 2.01 -15.58
C ILE A 126 3.30 2.54 -17.03
N THR A 127 2.87 3.80 -17.19
CA THR A 127 2.88 4.46 -18.51
C THR A 127 3.87 5.63 -18.52
N THR A 128 3.41 6.88 -18.62
CA THR A 128 4.26 8.07 -18.41
C THR A 128 4.50 8.35 -16.92
N SER A 129 3.64 7.81 -16.07
CA SER A 129 3.75 7.81 -14.62
C SER A 129 3.27 6.47 -14.12
N ASP A 130 3.78 6.03 -12.96
CA ASP A 130 3.27 4.84 -12.30
C ASP A 130 2.10 5.19 -11.38
N THR A 131 0.90 4.82 -11.79
CA THR A 131 -0.37 5.10 -11.09
C THR A 131 -0.81 3.97 -10.16
N ARG A 132 0.01 2.93 -9.99
CA ARG A 132 -0.28 1.86 -9.01
C ARG A 132 -0.37 2.45 -7.61
N ALA A 133 -1.24 1.86 -6.79
CA ALA A 133 -1.52 2.32 -5.44
C ALA A 133 -0.30 2.14 -4.52
N ASP A 134 -0.22 2.98 -3.49
CA ASP A 134 0.76 2.86 -2.41
C ASP A 134 0.11 2.35 -1.12
N CYS A 135 0.87 1.65 -0.28
CA CYS A 135 0.50 1.33 1.10
C CYS A 135 1.63 1.77 2.03
N VAL A 136 1.44 2.90 2.72
CA VAL A 136 2.50 3.54 3.50
C VAL A 136 2.14 3.59 4.97
N PHE A 137 2.91 2.92 5.81
CA PHE A 137 2.92 3.12 7.25
C PHE A 137 3.91 4.23 7.62
N SER A 138 3.53 5.05 8.59
CA SER A 138 4.34 6.14 9.12
C SER A 138 4.13 6.25 10.63
N GLY A 139 5.09 6.85 11.34
CA GLY A 139 5.07 6.86 12.81
C GLY A 139 5.39 5.49 13.41
N THR A 140 5.74 5.47 14.70
CA THR A 140 6.24 4.26 15.38
C THR A 140 5.64 4.04 16.78
N SER A 141 4.64 4.84 17.15
CA SER A 141 4.05 4.76 18.49
C SER A 141 2.98 3.67 18.56
N GLY A 142 2.14 3.56 17.53
CA GLY A 142 1.05 2.59 17.42
C GLY A 142 1.51 1.24 16.89
N SER A 143 0.59 0.48 16.27
CA SER A 143 0.91 -0.78 15.61
C SER A 143 0.17 -0.95 14.29
N GLY A 144 0.75 -1.69 13.35
CA GLY A 144 0.06 -2.08 12.14
C GLY A 144 0.48 -3.46 11.64
N LYS A 145 -0.42 -4.13 10.94
CA LYS A 145 -0.17 -5.47 10.40
C LYS A 145 -0.71 -5.60 8.98
N LEU A 146 0.10 -6.12 8.09
CA LEU A 146 -0.35 -6.63 6.79
C LEU A 146 -0.42 -8.15 6.87
N TYR A 147 -1.61 -8.71 6.63
CA TYR A 147 -1.85 -10.16 6.63
C TYR A 147 -2.86 -10.58 5.54
N GLY A 148 -3.21 -9.65 4.65
CA GLY A 148 -4.10 -9.87 3.51
C GLY A 148 -3.37 -10.13 2.19
N ILE A 149 -4.04 -9.82 1.08
CA ILE A 149 -3.50 -9.93 -0.27
C ILE A 149 -3.43 -8.55 -0.91
N PHE A 150 -2.23 -8.10 -1.27
CA PHE A 150 -1.97 -6.84 -1.95
C PHE A 150 -1.49 -7.14 -3.36
N ARG A 151 -2.20 -6.67 -4.39
CA ARG A 151 -1.85 -6.93 -5.80
C ARG A 151 -1.45 -5.66 -6.52
N ASN A 152 -0.35 -5.74 -7.26
CA ASN A 152 0.14 -4.71 -8.17
C ASN A 152 0.29 -3.31 -7.53
N PHE A 153 0.85 -3.25 -6.32
CA PHE A 153 1.18 -1.99 -5.66
C PHE A 153 2.46 -1.38 -6.24
N ARG A 154 2.58 -0.06 -6.18
CA ARG A 154 3.84 0.61 -6.49
C ARG A 154 4.77 0.51 -5.30
N ASN A 155 4.38 1.12 -4.18
CA ASN A 155 5.15 1.11 -2.95
C ASN A 155 4.39 0.45 -1.81
N VAL A 156 5.09 -0.40 -1.06
CA VAL A 156 4.68 -0.82 0.29
C VAL A 156 5.78 -0.38 1.24
N THR A 157 5.46 0.53 2.15
CA THR A 157 6.42 1.12 3.09
C THR A 157 5.99 0.80 4.51
N LEU A 158 6.86 0.13 5.25
CA LEU A 158 6.66 -0.23 6.65
C LEU A 158 7.48 0.70 7.55
N THR A 159 7.33 0.48 8.86
CA THR A 159 8.16 1.08 9.92
C THR A 159 8.39 0.00 10.99
N SER A 160 9.22 0.29 11.99
CA SER A 160 9.43 -0.59 13.15
C SER A 160 8.16 -0.92 13.95
N ALA A 161 7.04 -0.23 13.70
CA ALA A 161 5.75 -0.46 14.34
C ALA A 161 4.76 -1.24 13.46
N ALA A 162 5.18 -1.60 12.24
CA ALA A 162 4.38 -2.41 11.33
C ALA A 162 5.04 -3.78 11.11
N GLU A 163 4.25 -4.76 10.70
CA GLU A 163 4.74 -6.08 10.29
C GLU A 163 3.99 -6.62 9.08
N ILE A 164 4.62 -7.55 8.35
CA ILE A 164 3.97 -8.43 7.38
C ILE A 164 4.00 -9.83 7.96
N ASP A 165 2.83 -10.43 8.19
CA ASP A 165 2.72 -11.78 8.74
C ASP A 165 1.57 -12.54 8.09
N GLY A 166 1.90 -13.55 7.28
CA GLY A 166 0.88 -14.36 6.57
C GLY A 166 0.32 -13.71 5.29
N ALA A 167 0.86 -12.57 4.85
CA ALA A 167 0.36 -11.85 3.69
C ALA A 167 0.91 -12.37 2.36
N THR A 168 0.22 -12.04 1.26
CA THR A 168 0.80 -12.02 -0.09
C THR A 168 0.88 -10.57 -0.56
N VAL A 169 2.09 -10.07 -0.81
CA VAL A 169 2.32 -8.67 -1.19
C VAL A 169 3.02 -8.61 -2.54
N GLU A 170 2.29 -8.14 -3.55
CA GLU A 170 2.84 -7.82 -4.86
C GLU A 170 3.10 -6.31 -4.98
N CYS A 171 4.36 -5.92 -5.06
CA CYS A 171 4.75 -4.52 -5.24
C CYS A 171 6.01 -4.35 -6.10
N GLU A 172 6.22 -3.13 -6.60
CA GLU A 172 7.51 -2.74 -7.18
C GLU A 172 8.55 -2.52 -6.09
N LEU A 173 8.25 -1.66 -5.11
CA LEU A 173 9.16 -1.32 -4.02
C LEU A 173 8.56 -1.70 -2.66
N LEU A 174 9.33 -2.41 -1.86
CA LEU A 174 9.08 -2.75 -0.47
C LEU A 174 10.16 -2.10 0.40
N THR A 175 9.76 -1.32 1.39
CA THR A 175 10.66 -0.73 2.39
C THR A 175 10.32 -1.33 3.75
N GLN A 176 11.23 -2.13 4.32
CA GLN A 176 11.01 -2.84 5.59
C GLN A 176 11.17 -1.93 6.81
N ALA A 177 12.18 -1.06 6.83
CA ALA A 177 12.48 -0.13 7.92
C ALA A 177 12.41 -0.79 9.31
N THR A 178 13.10 -1.91 9.50
CA THR A 178 13.13 -2.76 10.71
C THR A 178 11.82 -3.47 11.08
N ALA A 179 10.78 -3.41 10.24
CA ALA A 179 9.56 -4.20 10.41
C ALA A 179 9.84 -5.71 10.37
N GLU A 180 9.00 -6.50 11.04
CA GLU A 180 9.05 -7.96 10.90
C GLU A 180 8.34 -8.39 9.61
N ILE A 181 8.98 -9.24 8.81
CA ILE A 181 8.41 -9.84 7.59
C ILE A 181 8.57 -11.35 7.70
N GLN A 182 7.44 -12.03 7.92
CA GLN A 182 7.41 -13.45 8.21
C GLN A 182 6.20 -14.16 7.62
N ASN A 183 6.33 -15.47 7.37
CA ASN A 183 5.25 -16.32 6.86
C ASN A 183 4.57 -15.75 5.60
N ALA A 184 5.32 -15.00 4.78
CA ALA A 184 4.76 -14.17 3.73
C ALA A 184 5.20 -14.65 2.35
N VAL A 185 4.44 -14.23 1.33
CA VAL A 185 4.84 -14.32 -0.07
C VAL A 185 5.00 -12.90 -0.62
N ILE A 186 6.22 -12.54 -1.01
CA ILE A 186 6.52 -11.27 -1.65
C ILE A 186 6.63 -11.49 -3.16
N GLN A 187 5.68 -10.93 -3.91
CA GLN A 187 5.65 -11.00 -5.36
C GLN A 187 6.32 -9.76 -5.95
N THR A 188 7.54 -9.91 -6.45
CA THR A 188 8.35 -8.77 -6.85
C THR A 188 7.96 -8.34 -8.26
N ASN A 189 7.21 -7.24 -8.37
CA ASN A 189 6.78 -6.62 -9.61
C ASN A 189 7.64 -5.38 -9.95
N ALA A 190 8.93 -5.48 -9.64
CA ALA A 190 9.92 -4.45 -9.89
C ALA A 190 10.33 -4.40 -11.37
N LEU A 191 10.83 -3.24 -11.80
CA LEU A 191 11.43 -3.04 -13.12
C LEU A 191 12.78 -3.74 -13.24
N THR A 192 13.25 -3.94 -14.47
CA THR A 192 14.57 -4.52 -14.78
C THR A 192 15.69 -3.78 -14.05
N SER A 193 16.62 -4.55 -13.46
CA SER A 193 17.76 -4.04 -12.68
C SER A 193 17.37 -3.21 -11.44
N VAL A 194 16.15 -3.38 -10.91
CA VAL A 194 15.67 -2.73 -9.68
C VAL A 194 15.28 -3.81 -8.68
N ALA A 195 15.74 -3.71 -7.44
CA ALA A 195 15.32 -4.63 -6.40
C ALA A 195 13.98 -4.22 -5.79
N CYS A 196 13.18 -5.22 -5.44
CA CYS A 196 11.91 -4.98 -4.75
C CYS A 196 12.13 -4.55 -3.30
N LEU A 197 12.92 -5.30 -2.52
CA LEU A 197 13.25 -4.92 -1.15
C LEU A 197 14.61 -4.20 -1.12
N GLN A 198 14.57 -2.89 -0.93
CA GLN A 198 15.72 -1.99 -0.81
C GLN A 198 15.73 -1.35 0.59
N ASP A 199 16.28 -2.05 1.59
CA ASP A 199 16.37 -1.52 2.94
C ASP A 199 17.66 -1.97 3.65
N PRO A 200 18.50 -1.07 4.19
CA PRO A 200 19.76 -1.47 4.82
C PRO A 200 19.58 -2.31 6.10
N THR A 201 18.36 -2.42 6.62
CA THR A 201 18.08 -3.10 7.90
C THR A 201 17.57 -4.54 7.76
N PHE A 202 17.22 -4.99 6.55
CA PHE A 202 16.80 -6.37 6.34
C PHE A 202 17.99 -7.30 6.58
N GLY A 203 17.77 -8.44 7.24
CA GLY A 203 18.81 -9.44 7.53
C GLY A 203 19.94 -8.97 8.48
N THR A 204 20.12 -7.68 8.73
CA THR A 204 21.03 -7.18 9.78
C THR A 204 20.37 -7.21 11.17
N SER A 205 19.03 -7.24 11.18
CA SER A 205 18.16 -7.55 12.32
C SER A 205 17.30 -8.78 11.99
N SER A 206 16.61 -9.37 12.98
CA SER A 206 15.80 -10.59 12.80
C SER A 206 14.58 -10.43 11.88
N GLY A 207 14.35 -9.26 11.28
CA GLY A 207 13.08 -8.86 10.65
C GLY A 207 12.71 -9.46 9.31
N LEU A 208 13.37 -10.51 8.82
CA LEU A 208 13.04 -11.17 7.55
C LEU A 208 13.32 -12.67 7.62
N HIS A 209 12.27 -13.48 7.72
CA HIS A 209 12.37 -14.93 7.78
C HIS A 209 11.10 -15.63 7.25
N ASP A 210 11.16 -16.94 7.01
CA ASP A 210 10.00 -17.76 6.63
C ASP A 210 9.19 -17.16 5.47
N THR A 211 9.89 -16.59 4.48
CA THR A 211 9.29 -15.77 3.41
C THR A 211 9.69 -16.30 2.04
N GLU A 212 8.72 -16.39 1.14
CA GLU A 212 8.95 -16.70 -0.26
C GLU A 212 8.96 -15.42 -1.09
N PHE A 213 10.01 -15.24 -1.90
CA PHE A 213 10.07 -14.23 -2.95
C PHE A 213 9.75 -14.89 -4.29
N GLN A 214 8.76 -14.35 -5.00
CA GLN A 214 8.32 -14.82 -6.31
C GLN A 214 8.46 -13.69 -7.32
N GLN A 215 9.21 -13.92 -8.40
CA GLN A 215 9.35 -12.93 -9.44
C GLN A 215 8.08 -12.87 -10.31
N THR A 216 7.43 -11.70 -10.35
CA THR A 216 6.31 -11.41 -11.26
C THR A 216 6.66 -10.32 -12.27
N GLY A 217 7.56 -9.40 -11.90
CA GLY A 217 8.18 -8.39 -12.75
C GLY A 217 9.50 -8.87 -13.35
N ALA A 218 10.44 -7.94 -13.55
CA ALA A 218 11.71 -8.19 -14.22
C ALA A 218 12.95 -7.80 -13.40
N GLY A 219 12.76 -7.35 -12.15
CA GLY A 219 13.82 -6.89 -11.26
C GLY A 219 14.35 -7.96 -10.29
N HIS A 220 15.14 -7.49 -9.32
CA HIS A 220 15.72 -8.31 -8.25
C HIS A 220 14.76 -8.48 -7.08
N ALA A 221 14.99 -9.49 -6.23
CA ALA A 221 14.24 -9.61 -5.00
C ALA A 221 14.76 -8.65 -3.91
N LEU A 222 16.04 -8.74 -3.60
CA LEU A 222 16.72 -7.98 -2.55
C LEU A 222 17.92 -7.20 -3.13
N GLU A 223 18.23 -6.02 -2.58
CA GLU A 223 19.49 -5.30 -2.85
C GLU A 223 20.30 -5.09 -1.57
N ILE A 224 21.53 -5.61 -1.56
CA ILE A 224 22.54 -5.35 -0.54
C ILE A 224 23.54 -4.30 -1.06
N ASP A 225 23.36 -3.06 -0.64
CA ASP A 225 24.16 -1.91 -1.07
C ASP A 225 25.30 -1.53 -0.08
N SER A 226 25.31 -2.18 1.09
CA SER A 226 26.17 -1.82 2.20
C SER A 226 26.87 -3.02 2.83
N THR A 227 28.11 -2.77 3.29
CA THR A 227 28.96 -3.78 3.94
C THR A 227 28.35 -4.22 5.25
N GLY A 228 28.28 -5.54 5.49
CA GLY A 228 27.71 -6.06 6.72
C GLY A 228 27.65 -7.58 6.76
N THR A 229 27.02 -8.07 7.83
CA THR A 229 26.59 -9.45 7.98
C THR A 229 25.08 -9.48 7.93
N TYR A 230 24.54 -10.26 7.01
CA TYR A 230 23.12 -10.45 6.80
C TYR A 230 22.79 -11.89 7.18
N THR A 231 21.77 -12.10 7.99
CA THR A 231 21.30 -13.41 8.43
C THR A 231 19.88 -13.60 7.91
N PHE A 232 19.69 -14.63 7.11
CA PHE A 232 18.42 -15.01 6.55
C PHE A 232 18.01 -16.39 7.06
N THR A 233 16.74 -16.53 7.38
CA THR A 233 16.17 -17.80 7.83
C THR A 233 15.00 -18.19 6.94
N ASN A 234 15.03 -19.40 6.36
CA ASN A 234 13.94 -19.98 5.58
C ASN A 234 13.43 -19.05 4.46
N LEU A 235 14.34 -18.45 3.70
CA LEU A 235 13.99 -17.65 2.51
C LEU A 235 14.02 -18.51 1.26
N THR A 236 12.94 -18.46 0.48
CA THR A 236 12.83 -19.15 -0.81
C THR A 236 12.73 -18.13 -1.93
N PHE A 237 13.44 -18.34 -3.04
CA PHE A 237 13.41 -17.46 -4.21
C PHE A 237 12.97 -18.26 -5.45
N THR A 238 11.92 -17.81 -6.13
CA THR A 238 11.35 -18.46 -7.30
C THR A 238 11.26 -17.48 -8.47
N GLY A 239 11.74 -17.90 -9.65
CA GLY A 239 11.59 -17.14 -10.90
C GLY A 239 12.81 -16.29 -11.30
N TYR A 240 13.66 -15.93 -10.35
CA TYR A 240 14.83 -15.06 -10.58
C TYR A 240 15.95 -15.70 -11.42
N GLY A 241 16.73 -14.84 -12.08
CA GLY A 241 17.94 -15.17 -12.81
C GLY A 241 19.15 -15.49 -11.92
N ALA A 242 20.25 -15.88 -12.58
CA ALA A 242 21.54 -16.18 -11.95
C ALA A 242 22.40 -14.92 -11.76
N ASP A 243 23.59 -15.05 -11.18
CA ASP A 243 24.53 -13.94 -10.97
C ASP A 243 24.69 -13.05 -12.22
N THR A 244 24.81 -11.73 -12.02
CA THR A 244 25.04 -10.71 -13.07
C THR A 244 23.92 -10.52 -14.09
N THR A 245 22.77 -11.16 -13.87
CA THR A 245 21.55 -10.88 -14.64
C THR A 245 20.83 -9.66 -14.07
N ASP A 246 20.02 -8.99 -14.90
CA ASP A 246 19.21 -7.84 -14.49
C ASP A 246 18.01 -8.22 -13.59
N ASP A 247 17.96 -9.49 -13.16
CA ASP A 247 16.81 -10.11 -12.53
C ASP A 247 17.21 -11.17 -11.48
N ALA A 248 18.43 -11.04 -10.91
CA ALA A 248 18.97 -11.90 -9.84
C ALA A 248 18.14 -11.88 -8.53
N ALA A 249 18.16 -12.98 -7.77
CA ALA A 249 17.43 -13.07 -6.49
C ALA A 249 17.95 -12.08 -5.44
N ILE A 250 19.27 -12.04 -5.24
CA ILE A 250 19.92 -11.08 -4.35
C ILE A 250 20.95 -10.32 -5.19
N ASP A 251 20.73 -9.03 -5.36
CA ASP A 251 21.71 -8.12 -5.95
C ASP A 251 22.63 -7.58 -4.86
N VAL A 252 23.95 -7.62 -5.09
CA VAL A 252 24.95 -7.12 -4.16
C VAL A 252 25.73 -6.03 -4.89
N THR A 253 25.27 -4.79 -4.73
CA THR A 253 25.81 -3.63 -5.46
C THR A 253 27.03 -3.01 -4.76
N THR A 254 27.30 -3.39 -3.52
CA THR A 254 28.47 -2.91 -2.78
C THR A 254 29.78 -3.53 -3.28
N ALA A 255 30.84 -2.71 -3.41
CA ALA A 255 32.17 -3.16 -3.80
C ALA A 255 32.98 -3.83 -2.67
N SER A 256 32.44 -3.82 -1.45
CA SER A 256 33.09 -4.34 -0.24
C SER A 256 32.56 -5.72 0.13
N ALA A 257 33.30 -6.46 0.95
CA ALA A 257 32.91 -7.82 1.33
C ALA A 257 31.62 -7.84 2.16
N VAL A 258 30.65 -8.63 1.73
CA VAL A 258 29.41 -8.92 2.46
C VAL A 258 29.46 -10.37 2.96
N THR A 259 28.96 -10.61 4.18
CA THR A 259 28.74 -11.96 4.69
C THR A 259 27.25 -12.25 4.74
N ILE A 260 26.82 -13.33 4.10
CA ILE A 260 25.44 -13.82 4.17
C ILE A 260 25.45 -15.15 4.94
N ASN A 261 24.81 -15.16 6.10
CA ASN A 261 24.50 -16.36 6.86
C ASN A 261 23.09 -16.80 6.47
N TYR A 262 22.95 -18.06 6.05
CA TYR A 262 21.67 -18.63 5.68
C TYR A 262 21.41 -19.90 6.48
N SER A 263 20.24 -19.97 7.11
CA SER A 263 19.71 -21.20 7.70
C SER A 263 18.35 -21.53 7.08
N GLY A 264 18.23 -22.72 6.50
CA GLY A 264 17.03 -23.21 5.82
C GLY A 264 16.69 -24.64 6.22
#